data_AF-A0A8W8KFD4-F1
#
_entry.id   AF-A0A8W8KFD4-F1
#
_cell.length_a   1.000
_cell.length_b   1.000
_cell.length_c   1.000
_cell.angle_alpha   90.00
_cell.angle_beta   90.00
_cell.angle_gamma   90.00
#
_symmetry.space_group_name_H-M   'P 1'
#
loop_
_entity.id
_entity.type
_entity.pdbx_description
1 polymer ?
#
loop_
_entity_poly.entity_id
_entity_poly.type
_entity_poly.pdbx_seq_one_letter_code
_entity_poly.pdbx_strand_id
1 'polypeptide(L)'
;MFEHLKEGATCPELFFSNSEYQEKNMECLDENKTAHCLIDDQNNHGFVCENILKIPKGKCPFFDNKKERMAIRQCQGKNCPSEEINSTAAVKFDGCYEEYRHDEL
;
A
#
# COMPACT_ATOMS: atom_id res chain seq x y z
N MET A 1 -0.07 11.70 -6.39
CA MET A 1 1.32 11.44 -6.80
C MET A 1 1.87 10.35 -5.90
N PHE A 2 2.51 9.33 -6.46
CA PHE A 2 3.14 8.25 -5.71
C PHE A 2 4.61 8.59 -5.49
N GLU A 3 5.05 8.59 -4.24
CA GLU A 3 6.40 8.96 -3.82
C GLU A 3 7.16 7.70 -3.41
N HIS A 4 8.11 7.27 -4.25
CA HIS A 4 8.89 6.08 -3.97
C HIS A 4 9.67 6.19 -2.66
N LEU A 5 9.72 5.07 -1.93
CA LEU A 5 10.61 4.94 -0.78
C LEU A 5 12.08 4.95 -1.24
N LYS A 6 12.97 5.20 -0.27
CA LYS A 6 14.42 5.05 -0.50
C LYS A 6 14.75 3.59 -0.84
N GLU A 7 15.83 3.40 -1.59
CA GLU A 7 16.31 2.07 -1.98
C GLU A 7 16.49 1.17 -0.74
N GLY A 8 15.93 -0.04 -0.81
CA GLY A 8 15.95 -1.04 0.26
C GLY A 8 14.91 -0.85 1.37
N ALA A 9 14.15 0.24 1.40
CA ALA A 9 13.08 0.43 2.38
C ALA A 9 11.75 -0.17 1.90
N THR A 10 11.01 -0.81 2.81
CA THR A 10 9.71 -1.41 2.50
C THR A 10 8.59 -0.86 3.37
N CYS A 11 7.37 -0.91 2.85
CA CYS A 11 6.18 -0.42 3.57
C CYS A 11 5.93 -1.13 4.91
N PRO A 12 6.04 -2.48 5.03
CA PRO A 12 5.88 -3.15 6.31
C PRO A 12 6.89 -2.67 7.35
N GLU A 13 8.16 -2.48 6.98
CA GLU A 13 9.21 -2.00 7.91
C GLU A 13 8.94 -0.59 8.43
N LEU A 14 8.46 0.32 7.55
CA LEU A 14 8.14 1.70 7.92
C LEU A 14 6.96 1.82 8.88
N PHE A 15 5.99 0.91 8.78
CA PHE A 15 4.88 0.87 9.73
C PHE A 15 5.37 0.61 11.17
N PHE A 16 6.38 -0.23 11.33
CA PHE A 16 6.96 -0.52 12.64
C PHE A 16 7.90 0.58 13.15
N SER A 17 8.50 1.39 12.26
CA SER A 17 9.39 2.49 12.65
C SER A 17 8.68 3.81 13.00
N ASN A 18 7.37 3.92 12.73
CA ASN A 18 6.36 4.87 13.24
C ASN A 18 6.60 6.39 13.01
N SER A 19 7.83 6.91 12.91
CA SER A 19 8.08 8.37 12.74
C SER A 19 7.84 8.84 11.29
N GLU A 20 8.38 8.13 10.29
CA GLU A 20 8.29 8.52 8.88
C GLU A 20 6.85 8.42 8.34
N TYR A 21 6.11 7.39 8.77
CA TYR A 21 4.69 7.21 8.40
C TYR A 21 3.78 8.32 8.97
N GLN A 22 4.08 8.80 10.18
CA GLN A 22 3.32 9.88 10.81
C GLN A 22 3.58 11.23 10.15
N GLU A 23 4.83 11.52 9.81
CA GLU A 23 5.21 12.73 9.08
C GLU A 23 4.51 12.79 7.72
N LYS A 24 4.54 11.69 6.95
CA LYS A 24 3.86 11.62 5.64
C LYS A 24 2.33 11.76 5.75
N ASN A 25 1.73 11.27 6.82
CA ASN A 25 0.31 11.49 7.08
C ASN A 25 -0.02 12.97 7.30
N MET A 26 0.85 13.74 7.94
CA MET A 26 0.65 15.19 8.12
C MET A 26 0.81 15.99 6.82
N GLU A 27 1.57 15.47 5.85
CA GLU A 27 1.75 16.07 4.53
C GLU A 27 0.54 15.86 3.60
N CYS A 28 -0.39 14.98 3.94
CA CYS A 28 -1.67 14.86 3.24
C CYS A 28 -2.57 16.05 3.60
N LEU A 29 -2.39 17.16 2.89
CA LEU A 29 -3.06 18.45 3.14
C LEU A 29 -4.59 18.45 2.88
N ASP A 30 -5.14 17.39 2.28
CA ASP A 30 -6.56 17.25 1.98
C ASP A 30 -7.25 16.50 3.12
N GLU A 31 -8.26 17.14 3.74
CA GLU A 31 -8.96 16.67 4.93
C GLU A 31 -9.57 15.26 4.80
N ASN A 32 -9.81 14.81 3.56
CA ASN A 32 -10.42 13.50 3.31
C ASN A 32 -9.40 12.40 2.97
N LYS A 33 -8.12 12.76 2.83
CA LYS A 33 -7.06 11.84 2.42
C LYS A 33 -6.15 11.50 3.58
N THR A 34 -5.54 10.33 3.50
CA THR A 34 -4.51 9.86 4.44
C THR A 34 -3.38 9.24 3.65
N ALA A 35 -2.19 9.18 4.22
CA ALA A 35 -1.04 8.53 3.60
C ALA A 35 -1.21 7.02 3.67
N HIS A 36 -1.13 6.39 2.51
CA HIS A 36 -1.00 4.94 2.36
C HIS A 36 0.43 4.67 1.92
N CYS A 37 1.08 3.70 2.56
CA CYS A 37 2.27 3.09 1.96
C CYS A 37 1.79 1.90 1.16
N LEU A 38 2.01 1.89 -0.15
CA LEU A 38 1.55 0.86 -1.07
C LEU A 38 2.73 0.31 -1.87
N ILE A 39 2.53 -0.85 -2.46
CA ILE A 39 3.34 -1.35 -3.57
C ILE A 39 2.62 -1.03 -4.88
N ASP A 40 3.35 -0.66 -5.92
CA ASP A 40 2.79 -0.38 -7.24
C ASP A 40 2.73 -1.64 -8.13
N ASP A 41 2.35 -1.47 -9.40
CA ASP A 41 2.30 -2.56 -10.40
C ASP A 41 3.68 -2.95 -10.97
N GLN A 42 4.75 -2.26 -10.57
CA GLN A 42 6.15 -2.53 -10.89
C GLN A 42 6.95 -3.04 -9.67
N ASN A 43 6.25 -3.33 -8.57
CA ASN A 43 6.81 -3.79 -7.30
C ASN A 43 7.66 -2.74 -6.56
N ASN A 44 7.48 -1.45 -6.85
CA ASN A 44 8.08 -0.37 -6.07
C ASN A 44 7.20 -0.05 -4.86
N HIS A 45 7.84 0.19 -3.72
CA HIS A 45 7.16 0.70 -2.53
C HIS A 45 7.14 2.22 -2.51
N GLY A 46 6.07 2.81 -2.03
CA GLY A 46 5.95 4.26 -1.96
C GLY A 46 4.73 4.75 -1.20
N PHE A 47 4.72 6.06 -0.95
CA PHE A 47 3.63 6.78 -0.30
C PHE A 47 2.68 7.40 -1.31
N VAL A 48 1.39 7.41 -0.96
CA VAL A 48 0.38 8.18 -1.68
C VAL A 48 -0.68 8.70 -0.71
N CYS A 49 -1.08 9.97 -0.90
CA CYS A 49 -2.25 10.53 -0.22
C CYS A 49 -3.53 10.23 -1.00
N GLU A 50 -4.38 9.38 -0.45
CA GLU A 50 -5.65 8.95 -1.06
C GLU A 50 -6.75 8.76 -0.02
N ASN A 51 -8.00 8.73 -0.49
CA ASN A 51 -9.14 8.38 0.38
C ASN A 51 -9.00 6.93 0.89
N ILE A 52 -9.47 6.67 2.12
CA ILE A 52 -9.49 5.31 2.68
C ILE A 52 -10.45 4.44 1.87
N LEU A 53 -9.99 3.26 1.46
CA LEU A 53 -10.83 2.24 0.83
C LEU A 53 -11.10 1.09 1.79
N LYS A 54 -12.29 0.50 1.68
CA LYS A 54 -12.60 -0.80 2.25
C LYS A 54 -12.06 -1.89 1.33
N ILE A 55 -11.16 -2.70 1.86
CA ILE A 55 -10.48 -3.78 1.15
C ILE A 55 -11.16 -5.09 1.53
N PRO A 56 -11.76 -5.81 0.57
CA PRO A 56 -12.40 -7.10 0.84
C PRO A 56 -11.41 -8.15 1.35
N LYS A 57 -11.94 -9.16 2.04
CA LYS A 57 -11.20 -10.36 2.44
C LYS A 57 -10.38 -10.95 1.27
N GLY A 58 -9.13 -11.30 1.54
CA GLY A 58 -8.21 -11.91 0.59
C GLY A 58 -7.67 -10.96 -0.48
N LYS A 59 -7.91 -9.65 -0.35
CA LYS A 59 -7.44 -8.63 -1.28
C LYS A 59 -6.52 -7.63 -0.60
N CYS A 60 -5.80 -6.87 -1.41
CA CYS A 60 -4.84 -5.88 -0.97
C CYS A 60 -4.97 -4.60 -1.81
N PRO A 61 -4.78 -3.42 -1.20
CA PRO A 61 -4.60 -2.20 -1.94
C PRO A 61 -3.23 -2.20 -2.64
N PHE A 62 -3.15 -1.57 -3.79
CA PHE A 62 -1.91 -1.32 -4.52
C PHE A 62 -2.04 -0.01 -5.31
N PHE A 63 -0.93 0.56 -5.74
CA PHE A 63 -0.96 1.71 -6.64
C PHE A 63 -0.98 1.27 -8.11
N ASP A 64 -2.05 1.62 -8.83
CA ASP A 64 -2.17 1.36 -10.27
C ASP A 64 -1.51 2.53 -11.01
N ASN A 65 -0.27 2.34 -11.49
CA ASN A 65 0.49 3.40 -12.17
C ASN A 65 -0.21 3.88 -13.44
N LYS A 66 -0.93 3.01 -14.15
CA LYS A 66 -1.66 3.40 -15.37
C LYS A 66 -2.86 4.29 -15.08
N LYS A 67 -3.54 4.07 -13.94
CA LYS A 67 -4.69 4.89 -13.50
C LYS A 67 -4.31 5.99 -12.51
N GLU A 68 -3.04 6.06 -12.12
CA GLU A 68 -2.45 6.99 -11.16
C GLU A 68 -3.23 7.07 -9.84
N ARG A 69 -3.73 5.93 -9.33
CA ARG A 69 -4.58 5.89 -8.13
C ARG A 69 -4.48 4.57 -7.39
N MET A 70 -4.93 4.57 -6.13
CA MET A 70 -5.10 3.33 -5.38
C MET A 70 -6.19 2.43 -6.01
N ALA A 71 -5.88 1.15 -6.14
CA ALA A 71 -6.77 0.11 -6.62
C ALA A 71 -6.68 -1.12 -5.71
N ILE A 72 -7.51 -2.12 -5.99
CA ILE A 72 -7.59 -3.36 -5.20
C ILE A 72 -7.20 -4.53 -6.09
N ARG A 73 -6.27 -5.37 -5.60
CA ARG A 73 -5.85 -6.61 -6.26
C ARG A 73 -5.97 -7.81 -5.34
N GLN A 74 -5.86 -9.00 -5.93
CA GLN A 74 -5.77 -10.24 -5.15
C GLN A 74 -4.47 -10.26 -4.35
N CYS A 75 -4.54 -10.68 -3.08
CA CYS A 75 -3.34 -10.92 -2.27
C CYS A 75 -2.60 -12.17 -2.79
N GLN A 76 -1.28 -12.10 -2.95
CA GLN A 76 -0.45 -13.19 -3.52
C GLN A 76 0.46 -13.89 -2.53
N GLY A 77 0.63 -13.35 -1.32
CA GLY A 77 1.56 -13.91 -0.34
C GLY A 77 0.94 -14.66 0.82
N LYS A 78 1.77 -14.91 1.83
CA LYS A 78 1.31 -15.38 3.15
C LYS A 78 0.73 -14.22 3.96
N ASN A 79 -0.06 -14.53 4.99
CA ASN A 79 -0.65 -13.52 5.89
C ASN A 79 -1.53 -12.48 5.15
N CYS A 80 -2.41 -12.94 4.27
CA CYS A 80 -3.41 -12.09 3.62
C CYS A 80 -4.56 -11.70 4.57
N PRO A 81 -5.25 -10.57 4.35
CA PRO A 81 -6.41 -10.18 5.13
C PRO A 81 -7.49 -11.27 5.15
N SER A 82 -7.83 -11.76 6.34
CA SER A 82 -8.84 -12.80 6.54
C SER A 82 -10.27 -12.25 6.69
N GLU A 83 -10.39 -10.93 6.79
CA GLU A 83 -11.61 -10.14 6.91
C GLU A 83 -11.52 -8.84 6.08
N GLU A 84 -12.59 -8.06 6.02
CA GLU A 84 -12.56 -6.72 5.41
C GLU A 84 -11.73 -5.77 6.28
N ILE A 85 -10.83 -5.02 5.65
CA ILE A 85 -9.96 -4.05 6.34
C ILE A 85 -10.04 -2.68 5.68
N ASN A 86 -9.63 -1.64 6.40
CA ASN A 86 -9.31 -0.35 5.78
C ASN A 86 -7.95 -0.43 5.08
N SER A 87 -7.79 0.30 3.97
CA SER A 87 -6.55 0.27 3.16
C SER A 87 -5.29 0.65 3.95
N THR A 88 -5.40 1.55 4.92
CA THR A 88 -4.28 1.91 5.81
C THR A 88 -3.79 0.76 6.69
N ALA A 89 -4.63 -0.25 6.96
CA ALA A 89 -4.25 -1.43 7.73
C ALA A 89 -3.47 -2.46 6.89
N ALA A 90 -3.44 -2.33 5.56
CA ALA A 90 -2.82 -3.31 4.67
C ALA A 90 -1.33 -3.52 4.95
N VAL A 91 -0.61 -2.50 5.42
CA VAL A 91 0.80 -2.55 5.86
C VAL A 91 1.10 -3.64 6.91
N LYS A 92 0.08 -4.15 7.61
CA LYS A 92 0.21 -5.25 8.60
C LYS A 92 0.17 -6.65 7.98
N PHE A 93 -0.09 -6.74 6.68
CA PHE A 93 -0.30 -7.98 5.95
C PHE A 93 0.78 -8.12 4.89
N ASP A 94 1.86 -8.83 5.23
CA ASP A 94 3.04 -8.98 4.35
C ASP A 94 2.67 -9.49 2.95
N GLY A 95 1.65 -10.35 2.83
CA GLY A 95 1.17 -10.85 1.55
C GLY A 95 0.60 -9.79 0.60
N CYS A 96 0.31 -8.58 1.10
CA CYS A 96 -0.03 -7.43 0.26
C CYS A 96 1.17 -6.84 -0.48
N TYR A 97 2.38 -7.13 -0.01
CA TYR A 97 3.65 -6.58 -0.50
C TYR A 97 4.57 -7.64 -1.10
N GLU A 98 4.11 -8.88 -1.28
CA GLU A 98 4.86 -9.83 -2.08
C GLU A 98 4.92 -9.39 -3.55
N GLU A 99 6.08 -9.58 -4.16
CA GLU A 99 6.33 -9.25 -5.57
C GLU A 99 5.29 -9.92 -6.45
N TYR A 100 4.58 -9.11 -7.21
CA TYR A 100 3.66 -9.61 -8.21
C TYR A 100 4.50 -10.02 -9.43
N ARG A 101 4.82 -11.31 -9.53
CA ARG A 101 5.27 -11.86 -10.81
C ARG A 101 4.07 -11.89 -11.73
N HIS A 102 4.04 -11.01 -12.74
CA HIS A 102 3.30 -11.32 -13.96
C HIS A 102 4.01 -12.54 -14.54
N ASP A 103 3.53 -13.74 -14.22
CA ASP A 103 3.77 -14.87 -15.11
C ASP A 103 3.09 -14.47 -16.43
N GLU A 104 3.88 -13.98 -17.37
CA GLU A 104 3.49 -13.86 -18.78
C GLU A 104 3.18 -15.28 -19.26
N LEU A 105 1.88 -15.62 -19.32
CA LEU A 105 1.35 -16.77 -20.05
C LEU A 105 0.95 -16.34 -21.47
#